data_AF-A0AA96JL96-F1
#
_entry.id   AF-A0AA96JL96-F1
#
_cell.length_a   1.000
_cell.length_b   1.000
_cell.length_c   1.000
_cell.angle_alpha   90.00
_cell.angle_beta   90.00
_cell.angle_gamma   90.00
#
_symmetry.space_group_name_H-M   'P 1'
#
loop_
_entity.id
_entity.type
_entity.pdbx_description
1 polymer ?
#
loop_
_entity_poly.entity_id
_entity_poly.type
_entity_poly.pdbx_seq_one_letter_code
_entity_poly.pdbx_strand_id
1 'polypeptide(L)'
;MPAVGIQADRQMDLLAASVATCATGRSAVKIRDFARETGLEQRNISPALRFLTDTGLLTSGPAGWTPTIAGVRVGQSWTDNREAARTVFGEVWRDSWVYRLLISSVQPGVAYGVEDIAKAMKPYRTSTLSPWVHLVDWLELARWVERDGDGTLRLSKTARADARTEEAALDQKGDQQQASATDPSGPQLGLVLPLSMDQLLKLTADDYGAVMRSLATIYDVLSRQRA
;
A
#
# COMPACT_ATOMS: atom_id res chain seq x y z
N MET A 1 -3.80 5.43 3.74
CA MET A 1 -3.04 5.54 5.00
C MET A 1 -3.81 4.86 6.12
N PRO A 2 -3.15 4.18 7.06
CA PRO A 2 -3.81 3.46 8.15
C PRO A 2 -4.51 4.41 9.14
N ALA A 3 -5.50 3.89 9.87
CA ALA A 3 -6.17 4.66 10.92
C ALA A 3 -5.20 4.90 12.10
N VAL A 4 -5.07 6.15 12.51
CA VAL A 4 -4.14 6.58 13.60
C VAL A 4 -4.69 6.22 14.99
N GLY A 5 -6.01 6.13 15.15
CA GLY A 5 -6.65 5.85 16.44
C GLY A 5 -6.76 4.38 16.81
N ILE A 6 -6.25 3.46 15.98
CA ILE A 6 -6.35 2.01 16.22
C ILE A 6 -5.03 1.33 15.84
N GLN A 7 -4.55 0.42 16.69
CA GLN A 7 -3.40 -0.44 16.39
C GLN A 7 -3.64 -1.33 15.14
N ALA A 8 -2.58 -1.68 14.41
CA ALA A 8 -2.67 -2.50 13.20
C ALA A 8 -3.41 -3.82 13.44
N ASP A 9 -3.12 -4.53 14.53
CA ASP A 9 -3.81 -5.77 14.92
C ASP A 9 -5.33 -5.60 15.04
N ARG A 10 -5.76 -4.50 15.67
CA ARG A 10 -7.18 -4.20 15.88
C ARG A 10 -7.85 -3.76 14.58
N GLN A 11 -7.11 -3.19 13.63
CA GLN A 11 -7.62 -2.94 12.27
C GLN A 11 -7.79 -4.26 11.50
N MET A 12 -6.95 -5.27 11.73
CA MET A 12 -7.11 -6.60 11.12
C MET A 12 -8.30 -7.39 11.66
N ASP A 13 -8.79 -7.08 12.86
CA ASP A 13 -10.06 -7.63 13.36
C ASP A 13 -11.25 -7.24 12.45
N LEU A 14 -11.19 -6.11 11.74
CA LEU A 14 -12.18 -5.76 10.71
C LEU A 14 -12.10 -6.71 9.52
N LEU A 15 -10.90 -7.10 9.10
CA LEU A 15 -10.75 -8.08 8.04
C LEU A 15 -11.34 -9.43 8.46
N ALA A 16 -10.99 -9.92 9.65
CA ALA A 16 -11.53 -11.16 10.20
C ALA A 16 -13.07 -11.12 10.30
N ALA A 17 -13.64 -10.02 10.81
CA ALA A 17 -15.08 -9.82 10.87
C ALA A 17 -15.74 -9.84 9.48
N SER A 18 -15.07 -9.28 8.47
CA SER A 18 -15.58 -9.30 7.08
C SER A 18 -15.68 -10.72 6.54
N VAL A 19 -14.65 -11.54 6.78
CA VAL A 19 -14.56 -12.94 6.36
C VAL A 19 -15.61 -13.78 7.07
N ALA A 20 -15.71 -13.67 8.39
CA ALA A 20 -16.70 -14.39 9.18
C ALA A 20 -18.14 -14.04 8.74
N THR A 21 -18.42 -12.76 8.50
CA THR A 21 -19.74 -12.32 8.06
C THR A 21 -20.08 -12.81 6.65
N CYS A 22 -19.15 -12.70 5.70
CA CYS A 22 -19.37 -13.18 4.34
C CYS A 22 -19.47 -14.72 4.26
N ALA A 23 -18.80 -15.45 5.15
CA ALA A 23 -18.95 -16.91 5.27
C ALA A 23 -20.38 -17.34 5.64
N THR A 24 -21.19 -16.47 6.25
CA THR A 24 -22.62 -16.75 6.52
C THR A 24 -23.54 -16.60 5.29
N GLY A 25 -22.99 -16.39 4.10
CA GLY A 25 -23.74 -16.21 2.85
C GLY A 25 -24.12 -14.75 2.54
N ARG A 26 -23.63 -13.79 3.33
CA ARG A 26 -23.80 -12.35 3.03
C ARG A 26 -22.80 -11.91 1.95
N SER A 27 -23.28 -11.15 0.97
CA SER A 27 -22.46 -10.65 -0.14
C SER A 27 -21.49 -9.53 0.27
N ALA A 28 -21.82 -8.74 1.28
CA ALA A 28 -21.00 -7.64 1.79
C ALA A 28 -21.34 -7.30 3.25
N VAL A 29 -20.43 -6.58 3.91
CA VAL A 29 -20.54 -6.16 5.31
C VAL A 29 -20.69 -4.64 5.39
N LYS A 30 -21.62 -4.18 6.22
CA LYS A 30 -21.85 -2.75 6.46
C LYS A 30 -21.07 -2.26 7.68
N ILE A 31 -20.79 -0.95 7.73
CA ILE A 31 -20.10 -0.32 8.87
C ILE A 31 -20.73 -0.67 10.22
N ARG A 32 -22.07 -0.70 10.30
CA ARG A 32 -22.78 -1.07 11.52
C ARG A 32 -22.49 -2.50 11.97
N ASP A 33 -22.36 -3.42 11.03
CA ASP A 33 -22.02 -4.80 11.35
C ASP A 33 -20.57 -4.88 11.83
N PHE A 34 -19.63 -4.19 11.18
CA PHE A 34 -18.25 -4.08 11.69
C PHE A 34 -18.18 -3.55 13.13
N ALA A 35 -18.93 -2.49 13.44
CA ALA A 35 -18.97 -1.92 14.78
C ALA A 35 -19.50 -2.93 15.81
N ARG A 36 -20.55 -3.69 15.46
CA ARG A 36 -21.11 -4.73 16.31
C ARG A 36 -20.13 -5.88 16.56
N GLU A 37 -19.49 -6.38 15.51
CA GLU A 37 -18.62 -7.56 15.62
C GLU A 37 -17.26 -7.23 16.27
N THR A 38 -16.70 -6.04 16.03
CA THR A 38 -15.35 -5.67 16.51
C THR A 38 -15.34 -4.82 17.78
N GLY A 39 -16.48 -4.24 18.15
CA GLY A 39 -16.58 -3.26 19.25
C GLY A 39 -15.85 -1.94 18.98
N LEU A 40 -15.41 -1.70 17.73
CA LEU A 40 -14.71 -0.48 17.36
C LEU A 40 -15.70 0.68 17.14
N GLU A 41 -15.25 1.89 17.48
CA GLU A 41 -16.01 3.10 17.23
C GLU A 41 -16.10 3.42 15.74
N GLN A 42 -17.27 3.83 15.28
CA GLN A 42 -17.55 4.11 13.86
C GLN A 42 -16.57 5.10 13.22
N ARG A 43 -16.09 6.10 13.98
CA ARG A 43 -15.12 7.11 13.51
C ARG A 43 -13.80 6.49 13.06
N ASN A 44 -13.42 5.35 13.64
CA ASN A 44 -12.16 4.69 13.34
C ASN A 44 -12.31 3.56 12.31
N ILE A 45 -13.52 3.04 12.11
CA ILE A 45 -13.81 1.97 11.15
C ILE A 45 -13.61 2.45 9.70
N SER A 46 -14.17 3.59 9.32
CA SER A 46 -14.14 4.03 7.91
C SER A 46 -12.72 4.26 7.39
N PRO A 47 -11.81 4.93 8.12
CA PRO A 47 -10.40 5.05 7.69
C PRO A 47 -9.69 3.69 7.59
N ALA A 48 -9.93 2.77 8.52
CA ALA A 48 -9.33 1.44 8.50
C ALA A 48 -9.83 0.60 7.31
N LEU A 49 -11.13 0.60 7.03
CA LEU A 49 -11.71 -0.08 5.88
C LEU A 49 -11.18 0.48 4.55
N ARG A 50 -11.00 1.80 4.47
CA ARG A 50 -10.39 2.43 3.30
C ARG A 50 -8.95 1.96 3.12
N PHE A 51 -8.15 1.93 4.19
CA PHE A 51 -6.78 1.42 4.12
C PHE A 51 -6.70 -0.05 3.69
N LEU A 52 -7.57 -0.90 4.25
CA LEU A 52 -7.69 -2.31 3.85
C LEU A 52 -8.13 -2.47 2.38
N THR A 53 -8.92 -1.54 1.85
CA THR A 53 -9.31 -1.50 0.44
C THR A 53 -8.15 -1.05 -0.45
N ASP A 54 -7.49 0.05 -0.08
CA ASP A 54 -6.33 0.62 -0.78
C ASP A 54 -5.14 -0.37 -0.87
N THR A 55 -5.11 -1.34 0.03
CA THR A 55 -4.07 -2.37 0.09
C THR A 55 -4.50 -3.73 -0.46
N GLY A 56 -5.71 -3.81 -1.05
CA GLY A 56 -6.20 -4.99 -1.77
C GLY A 56 -6.72 -6.13 -0.91
N LEU A 57 -6.91 -5.93 0.40
CA LEU A 57 -7.49 -6.94 1.30
C LEU A 57 -9.02 -6.92 1.28
N LEU A 58 -9.62 -5.75 1.03
CA LEU A 58 -11.06 -5.58 0.86
C LEU A 58 -11.37 -4.95 -0.50
N THR A 59 -12.61 -5.11 -0.94
CA THR A 59 -13.22 -4.33 -2.02
C THR A 59 -14.43 -3.59 -1.45
N SER A 60 -14.58 -2.31 -1.79
CA SER A 60 -15.78 -1.54 -1.47
C SER A 60 -16.75 -1.53 -2.65
N GLY A 61 -18.05 -1.66 -2.38
CA GLY A 61 -19.12 -1.47 -3.35
C GLY A 61 -20.39 -0.90 -2.72
N PRO A 62 -21.47 -0.70 -3.51
CA PRO A 62 -22.72 -0.12 -3.00
C PRO A 62 -23.35 -0.91 -1.85
N ALA A 63 -23.10 -2.23 -1.79
CA ALA A 63 -23.61 -3.11 -0.74
C ALA A 63 -22.80 -3.06 0.57
N GLY A 64 -21.57 -2.53 0.54
CA GLY A 64 -20.63 -2.53 1.66
C GLY A 64 -19.24 -3.00 1.25
N TRP A 65 -18.53 -3.65 2.19
CA TRP A 65 -17.19 -4.19 1.96
C TRP A 65 -17.22 -5.71 1.88
N THR A 66 -16.43 -6.25 0.96
CA THR A 66 -16.28 -7.69 0.75
C THR A 66 -14.79 -8.02 0.77
N PRO A 67 -14.36 -9.09 1.45
CA PRO A 67 -12.95 -9.49 1.42
C PRO A 67 -12.56 -10.00 0.03
N THR A 68 -11.35 -9.64 -0.42
CA THR A 68 -10.75 -10.23 -1.63
C THR A 68 -10.29 -11.66 -1.35
N ILE A 69 -9.85 -12.40 -2.37
CA ILE A 69 -9.20 -13.71 -2.18
C ILE A 69 -8.01 -13.58 -1.23
N ALA A 70 -7.20 -12.53 -1.41
CA ALA A 70 -6.11 -12.16 -0.52
C ALA A 70 -6.59 -11.91 0.92
N GLY A 71 -7.64 -11.10 1.08
CA GLY A 71 -8.26 -10.81 2.36
C GLY A 71 -8.82 -12.04 3.08
N VAL A 72 -9.45 -12.95 2.34
CA VAL A 72 -9.97 -14.23 2.88
C VAL A 72 -8.82 -15.08 3.40
N ARG A 73 -7.74 -15.26 2.62
CA ARG A 73 -6.58 -16.08 3.04
C ARG A 73 -5.97 -15.59 4.34
N VAL A 74 -5.87 -14.28 4.55
CA VAL A 74 -5.34 -13.70 5.78
C VAL A 74 -6.37 -13.73 6.92
N GLY A 75 -7.60 -13.31 6.64
CA GLY A 75 -8.65 -13.14 7.64
C GLY A 75 -9.19 -14.44 8.23
N GLN A 76 -9.16 -15.55 7.49
CA GLN A 76 -9.60 -16.86 7.98
C GLN A 76 -8.81 -17.34 9.18
N SER A 77 -7.49 -17.17 9.16
CA SER A 77 -6.60 -17.63 10.24
C SER A 77 -6.39 -16.59 11.34
N TRP A 78 -6.88 -15.36 11.16
CA TRP A 78 -6.56 -14.24 12.04
C TRP A 78 -7.03 -14.44 13.49
N THR A 79 -8.23 -14.99 13.67
CA THR A 79 -8.82 -15.21 15.00
C THR A 79 -8.18 -16.40 15.71
N ASP A 80 -7.87 -17.48 14.97
CA ASP A 80 -7.45 -18.76 15.55
C ASP A 80 -5.92 -18.88 15.70
N ASN A 81 -5.17 -18.29 14.77
CA ASN A 81 -3.70 -18.34 14.76
C ASN A 81 -3.10 -17.08 14.12
N ARG A 82 -2.93 -16.04 14.95
CA ARG A 82 -2.36 -14.75 14.52
C ARG A 82 -0.97 -14.88 13.91
N GLU A 83 -0.11 -15.74 14.44
CA GLU A 83 1.25 -15.90 13.92
C GLU A 83 1.28 -16.51 12.51
N ALA A 84 0.41 -17.49 12.25
CA ALA A 84 0.22 -18.02 10.90
C ALA A 84 -0.38 -16.95 9.97
N ALA A 85 -1.39 -16.22 10.44
CA ALA A 85 -2.03 -15.17 9.65
C ALA A 85 -1.05 -14.04 9.28
N ARG A 86 -0.14 -13.65 10.18
CA ARG A 86 0.94 -12.67 9.91
C ARG A 86 1.90 -13.14 8.82
N THR A 87 2.21 -14.43 8.79
CA THR A 87 3.07 -15.02 7.75
C THR A 87 2.38 -14.94 6.38
N VAL A 88 1.11 -15.36 6.30
CA VAL A 88 0.31 -15.26 5.08
C VAL A 88 0.12 -13.79 4.67
N PHE A 89 -0.06 -12.90 5.65
CA PHE A 89 -0.19 -11.47 5.41
C PHE A 89 1.06 -10.91 4.73
N GLY A 90 2.26 -11.18 5.27
CA GLY A 90 3.52 -10.74 4.66
C GLY A 90 3.71 -11.22 3.22
N GLU A 91 3.23 -12.43 2.88
CA GLU A 91 3.27 -12.95 1.51
C GLU A 91 2.29 -12.21 0.59
N VAL A 92 1.01 -12.14 1.00
CA VAL A 92 -0.06 -11.50 0.22
C VAL A 92 0.21 -10.02 -0.01
N TRP A 93 0.86 -9.37 0.95
CA TRP A 93 1.06 -7.93 0.94
C TRP A 93 2.33 -7.53 0.18
N ARG A 94 3.15 -8.49 -0.28
CA ARG A 94 4.43 -8.24 -0.96
C ARG A 94 4.27 -7.40 -2.23
N ASP A 95 3.15 -7.55 -2.93
CA ASP A 95 2.87 -6.78 -4.15
C ASP A 95 2.26 -5.39 -3.87
N SER A 96 2.00 -5.07 -2.60
CA SER A 96 1.40 -3.80 -2.19
C SER A 96 2.33 -2.61 -2.47
N TRP A 97 1.72 -1.44 -2.63
CA TRP A 97 2.47 -0.17 -2.75
C TRP A 97 3.29 0.11 -1.48
N VAL A 98 2.82 -0.35 -0.32
CA VAL A 98 3.47 -0.17 0.98
C VAL A 98 4.81 -0.91 0.99
N TYR A 99 4.83 -2.15 0.50
CA TYR A 99 6.05 -2.94 0.42
C TYR A 99 7.09 -2.29 -0.48
N ARG A 100 6.70 -1.92 -1.71
CA ARG A 100 7.57 -1.24 -2.66
C ARG A 100 8.13 0.07 -2.10
N LEU A 101 7.28 0.84 -1.41
CA LEU A 101 7.73 2.04 -0.74
C LEU A 101 8.75 1.74 0.37
N LEU A 102 8.56 0.70 1.17
CA LEU A 102 9.53 0.30 2.19
C LEU A 102 10.90 -0.03 1.58
N ILE A 103 10.96 -0.94 0.60
CA ILE A 103 12.22 -1.42 0.03
C ILE A 103 12.98 -0.34 -0.75
N SER A 104 12.27 0.62 -1.34
CA SER A 104 12.87 1.80 -1.98
C SER A 104 13.31 2.91 -1.01
N SER A 105 12.80 2.91 0.23
CA SER A 105 13.06 4.01 1.19
C SER A 105 14.09 3.67 2.27
N VAL A 106 14.34 2.38 2.54
CA VAL A 106 15.09 1.94 3.71
C VAL A 106 16.30 1.11 3.28
N GLN A 107 17.49 1.45 3.79
CA GLN A 107 18.72 0.78 3.38
C GLN A 107 18.84 -0.62 4.01
N PRO A 108 19.27 -1.63 3.23
CA PRO A 108 19.39 -3.00 3.71
C PRO A 108 20.53 -3.18 4.73
N GLY A 109 20.18 -3.54 5.97
CA GLY A 109 21.13 -3.87 7.04
C GLY A 109 21.43 -2.75 8.03
N VAL A 110 20.81 -1.58 7.85
CA VAL A 110 20.83 -0.50 8.83
C VAL A 110 19.73 -0.72 9.87
N ALA A 111 20.02 -0.39 11.13
CA ALA A 111 19.04 -0.38 12.22
C ALA A 111 18.42 1.02 12.31
N TYR A 112 17.09 1.09 12.40
CA TYR A 112 16.34 2.35 12.41
C TYR A 112 15.42 2.43 13.62
N GLY A 113 15.12 3.63 14.11
CA GLY A 113 13.95 3.83 14.94
C GLY A 113 12.66 3.79 14.12
N VAL A 114 11.51 3.56 14.78
CA VAL A 114 10.17 3.64 14.15
C VAL A 114 9.98 4.96 13.41
N GLU A 115 10.36 6.07 14.03
CA GLU A 115 10.25 7.39 13.41
C GLU A 115 11.17 7.57 12.21
N ASP A 116 12.33 6.92 12.18
CA ASP A 116 13.29 7.07 11.09
C ASP A 116 12.80 6.33 9.85
N ILE A 117 12.22 5.14 10.01
CA ILE A 117 11.53 4.44 8.92
C ILE A 117 10.36 5.28 8.43
N ALA A 118 9.54 5.80 9.35
CA ALA A 118 8.41 6.65 8.99
C ALA A 118 8.84 7.92 8.24
N LYS A 119 9.94 8.56 8.65
CA LYS A 119 10.52 9.72 7.97
C LYS A 119 11.07 9.36 6.58
N ALA A 120 11.70 8.19 6.44
CA ALA A 120 12.25 7.73 5.17
C ALA A 120 11.17 7.44 4.13
N MET A 121 10.06 6.82 4.54
CA MET A 121 8.94 6.51 3.64
C MET A 121 8.05 7.71 3.31
N LYS A 122 8.15 8.79 4.08
CA LYS A 122 7.30 9.97 3.94
C LYS A 122 7.67 10.74 2.66
N PRO A 123 6.73 10.95 1.72
CA PRO A 123 7.03 11.54 0.41
C PRO A 123 7.34 13.04 0.49
N TYR A 124 6.74 13.76 1.44
CA TYR A 124 6.92 15.20 1.58
C TYR A 124 7.26 15.58 3.02
N ARG A 125 8.21 16.50 3.21
CA ARG A 125 8.60 16.96 4.54
C ARG A 125 7.45 17.61 5.32
N THR A 126 6.49 18.23 4.64
CA THR A 126 5.34 18.93 5.24
C THR A 126 4.20 18.03 5.70
N SER A 127 4.15 16.76 5.30
CA SER A 127 3.07 15.86 5.73
C SER A 127 3.12 15.58 7.24
N THR A 128 2.02 15.15 7.84
CA THR A 128 2.04 14.70 9.23
C THR A 128 2.79 13.37 9.35
N LEU A 129 3.58 13.18 10.41
CA LEU A 129 4.38 11.97 10.60
C LEU A 129 3.56 10.80 11.19
N SER A 130 2.54 11.11 11.99
CA SER A 130 1.76 10.10 12.73
C SER A 130 1.19 8.97 11.86
N PRO A 131 0.55 9.21 10.69
CA PRO A 131 0.05 8.12 9.85
C PRO A 131 1.15 7.18 9.32
N TRP A 132 2.38 7.69 9.16
CA TRP A 132 3.53 6.91 8.72
C TRP A 132 4.11 6.06 9.84
N VAL A 133 4.12 6.57 11.08
CA VAL A 133 4.46 5.77 12.26
C VAL A 133 3.51 4.58 12.38
N HIS A 134 2.20 4.80 12.23
CA HIS A 134 1.24 3.70 12.22
C HIS A 134 1.40 2.78 11.03
N LEU A 135 1.89 3.26 9.88
CA LEU A 135 2.23 2.37 8.76
C LEU A 135 3.37 1.42 9.15
N VAL A 136 4.34 1.85 9.95
CA VAL A 136 5.40 0.98 10.46
C VAL A 136 4.84 -0.16 11.31
N ASP A 137 3.82 0.08 12.15
CA ASP A 137 3.14 -0.98 12.89
C ASP A 137 2.62 -2.09 11.95
N TRP A 138 2.10 -1.71 10.78
CA TRP A 138 1.64 -2.66 9.78
C TRP A 138 2.80 -3.40 9.07
N LEU A 139 3.96 -2.76 8.88
CA LEU A 139 5.16 -3.40 8.32
C LEU A 139 5.74 -4.43 9.30
N GLU A 140 5.75 -4.10 10.60
CA GLU A 140 6.08 -5.05 11.67
C GLU A 140 5.06 -6.19 11.69
N LEU A 141 3.77 -5.87 11.49
CA LEU A 141 2.73 -6.89 11.45
C LEU A 141 2.93 -7.88 10.30
N ALA A 142 3.28 -7.37 9.12
CA ALA A 142 3.60 -8.12 7.91
C ALA A 142 4.98 -8.81 7.93
N ARG A 143 5.77 -8.63 9.00
CA ARG A 143 7.12 -9.20 9.15
C ARG A 143 8.11 -8.78 8.05
N TRP A 144 7.94 -7.60 7.48
CA TRP A 144 8.97 -7.00 6.62
C TRP A 144 9.96 -6.16 7.40
N VAL A 145 9.54 -5.72 8.58
CA VAL A 145 10.38 -5.06 9.56
C VAL A 145 10.33 -5.90 10.83
N GLU A 146 11.50 -6.20 11.39
CA GLU A 146 11.67 -6.98 12.60
C GLU A 146 12.27 -6.09 13.68
N ARG A 147 11.74 -6.21 14.89
CA ARG A 147 12.24 -5.49 16.06
C ARG A 147 13.34 -6.31 16.74
N ASP A 148 14.50 -5.69 16.91
CA ASP A 148 15.64 -6.25 17.62
C ASP A 148 15.48 -6.04 19.14
N GLY A 149 16.31 -6.73 19.94
CA GLY A 149 16.23 -6.71 21.40
C GLY A 149 16.50 -5.35 22.05
N ASP A 150 17.12 -4.42 21.32
CA ASP A 150 17.36 -3.04 21.72
C ASP A 150 16.21 -2.08 21.34
N GLY A 151 15.13 -2.60 20.73
CA GLY A 151 13.99 -1.83 20.27
C GLY A 151 14.20 -1.14 18.91
N THR A 152 15.34 -1.35 18.26
CA THR A 152 15.56 -0.90 16.88
C THR A 152 14.87 -1.81 15.87
N LEU A 153 14.60 -1.27 14.69
CA LEU A 153 13.90 -1.94 13.61
C LEU A 153 14.86 -2.21 12.44
N ARG A 154 14.78 -3.41 11.87
CA ARG A 154 15.57 -3.84 10.73
C ARG A 154 14.69 -4.48 9.67
N LEU A 155 15.06 -4.33 8.39
CA LEU A 155 14.41 -5.09 7.33
C LEU A 155 14.61 -6.59 7.57
N SER A 156 13.54 -7.37 7.42
CA SER A 156 13.60 -8.83 7.50
C SER A 156 14.48 -9.40 6.40
N LYS A 157 14.90 -10.66 6.53
CA LYS A 157 15.82 -11.29 5.55
C LYS A 157 15.27 -11.25 4.13
N THR A 158 13.96 -11.43 3.96
CA THR A 158 13.28 -11.40 2.66
C THR A 158 13.23 -9.97 2.11
N ALA A 159 12.80 -9.00 2.91
CA ALA A 159 12.77 -7.59 2.50
C ALA A 159 14.16 -7.04 2.16
N ARG A 160 15.20 -7.47 2.90
CA ARG A 160 16.59 -7.11 2.65
C ARG A 160 17.11 -7.65 1.32
N ALA A 161 16.74 -8.87 0.94
CA ALA A 161 17.14 -9.47 -0.33
C ALA A 161 16.46 -8.75 -1.51
N ASP A 162 15.18 -8.43 -1.37
CA ASP A 162 14.41 -7.72 -2.39
C ASP A 162 14.95 -6.28 -2.57
N ALA A 163 15.23 -5.55 -1.48
CA ALA A 163 15.80 -4.20 -1.53
C ALA A 163 17.16 -4.15 -2.25
N ARG A 164 18.04 -5.14 -2.00
CA ARG A 164 19.34 -5.24 -2.70
C ARG A 164 19.18 -5.52 -4.20
N THR A 165 18.15 -6.28 -4.56
CA THR A 165 17.85 -6.59 -5.96
C THR A 165 17.34 -5.35 -6.69
N GLU A 166 16.52 -4.54 -6.03
CA GLU A 166 16.03 -3.27 -6.57
C GLU A 166 17.14 -2.22 -6.69
N GLU A 167 18.03 -2.13 -5.70
CA GLU A 167 19.22 -1.26 -5.73
C GLU A 167 20.12 -1.61 -6.94
N ALA A 168 20.45 -2.89 -7.13
CA ALA A 168 21.24 -3.34 -8.27
C ALA A 168 20.55 -3.10 -9.63
N ALA A 169 19.21 -3.17 -9.69
CA ALA A 169 18.46 -2.88 -10.91
C ALA A 169 18.40 -1.37 -11.24
N LEU A 170 18.44 -0.51 -10.22
CA LEU A 170 18.51 0.94 -10.39
C LEU A 170 19.90 1.39 -10.85
N ASP A 171 20.97 0.79 -10.31
CA ASP A 171 22.34 1.08 -10.73
C ASP A 171 22.58 0.70 -12.21
N GLN A 172 22.03 -0.43 -12.67
CA GLN A 172 22.12 -0.84 -14.08
C GLN A 172 21.32 0.07 -15.03
N LYS A 173 20.20 0.66 -14.57
CA LYS A 173 19.46 1.66 -15.34
C LYS A 173 20.17 3.02 -15.41
N GLY A 174 20.95 3.36 -14.38
CA GLY A 174 21.84 4.53 -14.38
C GLY A 174 22.91 4.44 -15.46
N ASP A 175 23.54 3.26 -15.62
CA ASP A 175 24.58 3.04 -16.63
C ASP A 175 24.03 2.83 -18.06
N GLN A 176 22.80 2.30 -18.21
CA GLN A 176 22.17 2.15 -19.53
C GLN A 176 21.54 3.45 -20.07
N GLN A 177 21.38 4.50 -19.26
CA GLN A 177 20.90 5.80 -19.75
C GLN A 177 21.95 6.64 -20.47
N GLN A 178 23.21 6.17 -20.56
CA GLN A 178 24.29 6.90 -21.24
C GLN A 178 24.71 6.32 -22.61
N ALA A 179 24.09 5.21 -23.04
CA ALA A 179 24.37 4.63 -24.36
C ALA A 179 23.10 4.07 -25.01
N SER A 180 22.32 4.94 -25.66
CA SER A 180 21.61 4.67 -26.93
C SER A 180 20.69 5.86 -27.26
N ALA A 181 21.26 6.89 -27.88
CA ALA A 181 20.48 7.78 -28.72
C ALA A 181 20.36 7.13 -30.10
N THR A 182 19.21 6.54 -30.40
CA THR A 182 18.79 6.30 -31.78
C THR A 182 17.28 6.48 -31.86
N ASP A 183 16.89 7.36 -32.78
CA ASP A 183 15.59 8.00 -32.98
C ASP A 183 14.45 7.03 -33.41
N PRO A 184 13.19 7.51 -33.48
CA PRO A 184 12.02 6.81 -32.95
C PRO A 184 11.12 6.24 -34.05
N SER A 185 10.28 5.25 -33.69
CA SER A 185 9.13 4.89 -34.50
C SER A 185 8.03 4.24 -33.65
N GLY A 186 6.86 4.90 -33.60
CA GLY A 186 5.58 4.27 -33.26
C GLY A 186 4.80 4.92 -32.08
N PRO A 187 3.58 5.44 -32.30
CA PRO A 187 2.77 6.03 -31.24
C PRO A 187 2.12 4.91 -30.41
N GLN A 188 2.58 4.71 -29.17
CA GLN A 188 1.86 3.90 -28.21
C GLN A 188 0.80 4.76 -27.51
N LEU A 189 -0.39 4.76 -28.12
CA LEU A 189 -1.63 5.22 -27.50
C LEU A 189 -1.96 4.35 -26.28
N GLY A 190 -2.24 5.02 -25.17
CA GLY A 190 -3.07 4.48 -24.11
C GLY A 190 -2.33 3.72 -23.02
N LEU A 191 -1.64 4.45 -22.14
CA LEU A 191 -1.57 4.20 -20.70
C LEU A 191 -0.68 5.29 -20.10
N VAL A 192 -1.27 6.19 -19.33
CA VAL A 192 -0.51 7.20 -18.57
C VAL A 192 0.25 6.46 -17.47
N LEU A 193 1.50 6.10 -17.75
CA LEU A 193 2.47 5.73 -16.72
C LEU A 193 2.61 6.90 -15.73
N PRO A 194 2.81 6.65 -14.43
CA PRO A 194 3.08 7.71 -13.47
C PRO A 194 4.44 8.35 -13.80
N LEU A 195 4.40 9.44 -14.55
CA LEU A 195 5.57 10.25 -14.88
C LEU A 195 6.02 11.01 -13.63
N SER A 196 7.31 10.95 -13.33
CA SER A 196 7.91 11.78 -12.28
C SER A 196 7.96 13.25 -12.71
N MET A 197 8.12 14.17 -11.75
CA MET A 197 8.16 15.61 -12.05
C MET A 197 9.33 15.98 -12.97
N ASP A 198 10.46 15.27 -12.88
CA ASP A 198 11.61 15.48 -13.76
C ASP A 198 11.37 14.99 -15.19
N GLN A 199 10.45 14.04 -15.39
CA GLN A 199 10.07 13.56 -16.72
C GLN A 199 9.07 14.50 -17.38
N LEU A 200 8.17 15.10 -16.60
CA LEU A 200 7.21 16.11 -17.06
C LEU A 200 7.90 17.39 -17.58
N LEU A 201 9.02 17.80 -16.97
CA LEU A 201 9.80 18.96 -17.40
C LEU A 201 10.57 18.72 -18.71
N LYS A 202 10.73 17.46 -19.12
CA LYS A 202 11.43 17.05 -20.35
C LYS A 202 10.50 16.76 -21.51
N LEU A 203 9.17 16.87 -21.32
CA LEU A 203 8.19 16.64 -22.38
C LEU A 203 8.19 17.79 -23.38
N THR A 204 7.98 17.45 -24.65
CA THR A 204 7.70 18.44 -25.68
C THR A 204 6.33 19.09 -25.44
N ALA A 205 6.09 20.27 -25.99
CA ALA A 205 4.81 20.98 -25.84
C ALA A 205 3.61 20.13 -26.33
N ASP A 206 3.82 19.34 -27.38
CA ASP A 206 2.79 18.48 -27.96
C ASP A 206 2.47 17.28 -27.06
N ASP A 207 3.50 16.65 -26.47
CA ASP A 207 3.34 15.51 -25.56
C ASP A 207 2.71 15.95 -24.23
N TYR A 208 3.11 17.11 -23.71
CA TYR A 208 2.48 17.71 -22.54
C TYR A 208 0.99 17.99 -22.81
N GLY A 209 0.66 18.52 -23.99
CA GLY A 209 -0.72 18.73 -24.42
C GLY A 209 -1.54 17.44 -24.55
N ALA A 210 -0.92 16.33 -24.93
CA ALA A 210 -1.57 15.02 -24.95
C ALA A 210 -1.84 14.48 -23.54
N VAL A 211 -0.88 14.61 -22.63
CA VAL A 211 -1.02 14.22 -21.22
C VAL A 211 -2.13 15.02 -20.53
N MET A 212 -2.17 16.34 -20.71
CA MET A 212 -3.19 17.20 -20.12
C MET A 212 -4.60 16.91 -20.64
N ARG A 213 -4.74 16.59 -21.94
CA ARG A 213 -6.03 16.15 -22.51
C ARG A 213 -6.49 14.81 -21.93
N SER A 214 -5.59 13.85 -21.80
CA SER A 214 -5.91 12.55 -21.17
C SER A 214 -6.34 12.71 -19.72
N LEU A 215 -5.67 13.59 -18.96
CA LEU A 215 -6.03 13.92 -17.58
C LEU A 215 -7.40 14.59 -17.48
N ALA A 216 -7.69 15.53 -18.38
CA ALA A 216 -9.00 16.19 -18.44
C ALA A 216 -10.13 15.19 -18.75
N THR A 217 -9.90 14.24 -19.66
CA THR A 217 -10.88 13.18 -19.97
C THR A 217 -11.12 12.26 -18.77
N ILE A 218 -10.07 11.88 -18.03
CA ILE A 218 -10.22 11.07 -16.82
C ILE A 218 -11.02 11.83 -15.75
N TYR A 219 -10.77 13.13 -15.59
CA TYR A 219 -11.49 13.95 -14.62
C TYR A 219 -12.96 14.13 -15.00
N ASP A 220 -13.30 14.25 -16.29
CA ASP A 220 -14.69 14.32 -16.76
C ASP A 220 -15.44 13.00 -16.58
N VAL A 221 -14.77 11.86 -16.76
CA VAL A 221 -15.37 10.55 -16.48
C VAL A 221 -15.61 10.36 -14.97
N LEU A 222 -14.67 10.77 -14.13
CA LEU A 222 -14.80 10.69 -12.67
C LEU A 222 -15.82 11.68 -12.10
N SER A 223 -16.00 12.85 -12.72
CA SER A 223 -17.00 13.84 -12.28
C SER A 223 -18.42 13.37 -12.57
N ARG A 224 -18.65 12.69 -13.70
CA ARG A 224 -19.95 12.12 -14.08
C ARG A 224 -20.37 10.91 -13.25
N GLN A 225 -19.42 10.17 -12.68
CA GLN A 225 -19.72 9.08 -11.74
C GLN A 225 -20.11 9.55 -10.33
N ARG A 226 -20.03 10.87 -10.08
CA ARG A 226 -20.28 11.49 -8.78
C ARG A 226 -21.58 12.31 -8.73
N ALA A 227 -22.31 12.39 -9.84
CA ALA A 227 -23.66 12.96 -9.94
C ALA A 227 -24.71 11.84 -9.93
#